data_AF-A0A7S1MUS3-F1
#
_entry.id   AF-A0A7S1MUS3-F1
#
_cell.length_a   1.000
_cell.length_b   1.000
_cell.length_c   1.000
_cell.angle_alpha   90.00
_cell.angle_beta   90.00
_cell.angle_gamma   90.00
#
_symmetry.space_group_name_H-M   'P 1'
#
loop_
_entity.id
_entity.type
_entity.pdbx_description
1 polymer ?
#
loop_
_entity_poly.entity_id
_entity_poly.type
_entity_poly.pdbx_seq_one_letter_code
_entity_poly.pdbx_strand_id
1 'polypeptide(L)'
;EVGAVALGTVVYLMVFCFVLFGVVGMEAYSGSLRRRCAWADTLEVKQPEQWCKRYDFAKFLHGQMPADTDPGFNSNCGALQLCVDVEAPNFGFTHFDNMAASMLSIFQAFTADSQYTIMWASLQSEPVYVGLTIVFYLLIAFLLGQLLINVFLAVL
;
A
#
# COMPACT_ATOMS: atom_id res chain seq x y z
N GLU A 1 7.69 28.63 -27.17
CA GLU A 1 6.85 29.08 -26.03
C GLU A 1 5.63 28.17 -25.80
N VAL A 2 4.99 27.65 -26.85
CA VAL A 2 3.79 26.79 -26.73
C VAL A 2 4.03 25.47 -25.96
N GLY A 3 5.18 24.82 -26.16
CA GLY A 3 5.52 23.56 -25.46
C GLY A 3 5.72 23.70 -23.95
N ALA A 4 6.24 24.84 -23.47
CA ALA A 4 6.47 25.06 -22.04
C ALA A 4 5.16 25.24 -21.25
N VAL A 5 4.15 25.87 -21.86
CA VAL A 5 2.82 26.04 -21.26
C VAL A 5 2.07 24.70 -21.20
N ALA A 6 2.23 23.85 -22.23
CA ALA A 6 1.69 22.49 -22.25
C ALA A 6 2.32 21.62 -21.15
N LEU A 7 3.66 21.66 -20.99
CA LEU A 7 4.36 20.96 -19.91
C LEU A 7 3.91 21.44 -18.52
N GLY A 8 3.76 22.75 -18.31
CA GLY A 8 3.31 23.30 -17.04
C GLY A 8 1.94 22.76 -16.60
N THR A 9 1.01 22.62 -17.56
CA THR A 9 -0.32 22.07 -17.29
C THR A 9 -0.27 20.58 -16.91
N VAL A 10 0.56 19.80 -17.60
CA VAL A 10 0.75 18.37 -17.32
C VAL A 10 1.40 18.16 -15.97
N VAL A 11 2.46 18.91 -15.65
CA VAL A 11 3.14 18.83 -14.36
C VAL A 11 2.21 19.22 -13.22
N TYR A 12 1.41 20.28 -13.38
CA TYR A 12 0.42 20.68 -12.38
C TYR A 12 -0.63 19.57 -12.16
N LEU A 13 -1.19 19.00 -13.22
CA LEU A 13 -2.16 17.92 -13.14
C LEU A 13 -1.56 16.67 -12.49
N MET A 14 -0.30 16.36 -12.78
CA MET A 14 0.41 15.26 -12.15
C MET A 14 0.55 15.47 -10.65
N VAL A 15 1.09 16.61 -10.22
CA VAL A 15 1.25 16.91 -8.78
C VAL A 15 -0.10 16.85 -8.07
N PHE A 16 -1.16 17.38 -8.68
CA PHE A 16 -2.51 17.29 -8.12
C PHE A 16 -2.97 15.84 -7.96
N CYS A 17 -2.83 15.01 -9.00
CA CYS A 17 -3.15 13.58 -8.92
C CYS A 17 -2.33 12.87 -7.83
N PHE A 18 -1.02 13.13 -7.74
CA PHE A 18 -0.16 12.54 -6.72
C PHE A 18 -0.64 12.85 -5.30
N VAL A 19 -1.05 14.10 -5.04
CA VAL A 19 -1.61 14.48 -3.73
C VAL A 19 -2.94 13.77 -3.48
N LEU A 20 -3.82 13.67 -4.48
CA LEU A 20 -5.09 12.95 -4.33
C LEU A 20 -4.89 11.46 -4.02
N PHE A 21 -4.03 10.77 -4.76
CA PHE A 21 -3.71 9.36 -4.45
C PHE A 21 -3.01 9.23 -3.10
N GLY A 22 -2.21 10.22 -2.69
CA GLY A 22 -1.60 10.30 -1.37
C GLY A 22 -2.65 10.31 -0.25
N VAL A 23 -3.62 11.21 -0.34
CA VAL A 23 -4.74 11.28 0.61
C VAL A 23 -5.49 9.95 0.65
N VAL A 24 -5.90 9.42 -0.51
CA VAL A 24 -6.64 8.14 -0.60
C VAL A 24 -5.82 6.98 -0.03
N GLY A 25 -4.53 6.92 -0.31
CA GLY A 25 -3.62 5.89 0.17
C GLY A 25 -3.46 5.92 1.69
N MET A 26 -3.35 7.10 2.29
CA MET A 26 -3.30 7.24 3.75
C MET A 26 -4.57 6.72 4.42
N GLU A 27 -5.74 7.13 3.93
CA GLU A 27 -7.01 6.68 4.51
C GLU A 27 -7.23 5.17 4.36
N ALA A 28 -6.75 4.59 3.26
CA ALA A 28 -6.89 3.15 3.00
C ALA A 28 -5.87 2.28 3.73
N TYR A 29 -4.63 2.74 3.91
CA TYR A 29 -3.49 1.89 4.31
C TYR A 29 -2.69 2.44 5.51
N SER A 30 -3.20 3.41 6.26
CA SER A 30 -2.52 3.93 7.46
C SER A 30 -2.21 2.82 8.47
N GLY A 31 -0.94 2.68 8.86
CA GLY A 31 -0.44 1.63 9.74
C GLY A 31 -0.44 0.23 9.13
N SER A 32 -0.93 0.08 7.89
CA SER A 32 -1.22 -1.23 7.31
C SER A 32 0.04 -2.00 6.91
N LEU A 33 1.00 -1.30 6.30
CA LEU A 33 2.22 -1.88 5.74
C LEU A 33 3.27 -2.24 6.81
N ARG A 34 3.07 -1.79 8.06
CA ARG A 34 3.93 -2.09 9.21
C ARG A 34 3.60 -3.42 9.88
N ARG A 35 2.41 -3.96 9.62
CA ARG A 35 1.92 -5.20 10.22
C ARG A 35 2.47 -6.42 9.50
N ARG A 36 3.25 -7.25 10.20
CA ARG A 36 3.87 -8.47 9.68
C ARG A 36 3.57 -9.68 10.56
N CYS A 37 3.56 -10.86 9.95
CA CYS A 37 3.49 -12.12 10.68
C CYS A 37 4.85 -12.47 11.29
N ALA A 38 4.87 -12.69 12.60
CA ALA A 38 6.01 -13.21 13.35
C ALA A 38 5.64 -14.53 14.04
N TRP A 39 6.63 -15.35 14.36
CA TRP A 39 6.42 -16.58 15.11
C TRP A 39 6.10 -16.29 16.58
N ALA A 40 5.15 -17.02 17.16
CA ALA A 40 4.67 -16.74 18.51
C ALA A 40 5.66 -17.12 19.63
N ASP A 41 6.60 -18.02 19.34
CA ASP A 41 7.63 -18.50 20.26
C ASP A 41 8.90 -17.65 20.24
N THR A 42 9.39 -17.27 19.06
CA THR A 42 10.64 -16.49 18.90
C THR A 42 10.42 -14.99 18.70
N LEU A 43 9.20 -14.57 18.35
CA LEU A 43 8.87 -13.21 17.93
C LEU A 43 9.64 -12.73 16.69
N GLU A 44 10.23 -13.66 15.93
CA GLU A 44 10.96 -13.35 14.70
C GLU A 44 10.00 -13.24 13.50
N VAL A 45 10.25 -12.27 12.62
CA VAL A 45 9.45 -12.07 11.40
C VAL A 45 9.59 -13.28 10.48
N LYS A 46 8.46 -13.85 10.06
CA LYS A 46 8.41 -14.98 9.14
C LYS A 46 9.03 -14.61 7.79
N GLN A 47 9.85 -15.51 7.24
CA GLN A 47 10.38 -15.44 5.87
C GLN A 47 9.74 -16.54 4.99
N PRO A 48 9.27 -16.25 3.76
CA PRO A 48 9.18 -14.92 3.15
C PRO A 48 8.21 -14.02 3.92
N GLU A 49 8.47 -12.70 3.87
CA GLU A 49 7.68 -11.74 4.63
C GLU A 49 6.20 -11.80 4.23
N GLN A 50 5.34 -11.79 5.23
CA GLN A 50 3.89 -11.85 5.03
C GLN A 50 3.23 -10.74 5.84
N TRP A 51 2.34 -10.00 5.18
CA TRP A 51 1.56 -8.94 5.80
C TRP A 51 0.26 -9.50 6.37
N CYS A 52 -0.22 -8.84 7.42
CA CYS A 52 -1.41 -9.25 8.13
C CYS A 52 -2.33 -8.07 8.41
N LYS A 53 -3.62 -8.37 8.52
CA LYS A 53 -4.61 -7.39 8.97
C LYS A 53 -4.55 -7.26 10.49
N ARG A 54 -4.77 -6.07 11.02
CA ARG A 54 -4.85 -5.84 12.48
C ARG A 54 -5.96 -6.70 13.08
N TYR A 55 -5.59 -7.40 14.14
CA TYR A 55 -6.52 -8.16 14.95
C TYR A 55 -7.29 -7.22 15.88
N ASP A 56 -8.61 -7.33 15.89
CA ASP A 56 -9.48 -6.55 16.77
C ASP A 56 -9.91 -7.42 17.95
N PHE A 57 -9.15 -7.35 19.06
CA PHE A 57 -9.42 -8.12 20.27
C PHE A 57 -10.80 -7.82 20.87
N ALA A 58 -11.35 -6.62 20.64
CA ALA A 58 -12.69 -6.27 21.12
C ALA A 58 -13.77 -7.13 20.45
N LYS A 59 -13.64 -7.41 19.14
CA LYS A 59 -14.58 -8.29 18.42
C LYS A 59 -14.53 -9.74 18.87
N PHE A 60 -13.35 -10.22 19.29
CA PHE A 60 -13.19 -11.53 19.91
C PHE A 60 -13.92 -11.62 21.25
N LEU A 61 -13.74 -10.63 22.14
CA LEU A 61 -14.42 -10.58 23.44
C LEU A 61 -15.94 -10.52 23.32
N HIS A 62 -16.46 -9.93 22.24
CA HIS A 62 -17.90 -9.84 21.97
C HIS A 62 -18.46 -11.01 21.17
N GLY A 63 -17.66 -12.05 20.87
CA GLY A 63 -18.13 -13.25 20.17
C GLY A 63 -18.64 -12.99 18.74
N GLN A 64 -18.30 -11.86 18.14
CA GLN A 64 -18.71 -11.48 16.77
C GLN A 64 -17.73 -12.02 15.71
N MET A 65 -17.06 -13.13 16.00
CA MET A 65 -16.07 -13.70 15.10
C MET A 65 -16.79 -14.49 14.00
N PRO A 66 -16.50 -14.25 12.71
CA PRO A 66 -16.97 -15.13 11.65
C PRO A 66 -16.36 -16.53 11.86
N ALA A 67 -17.20 -17.57 11.72
CA ALA A 67 -16.83 -18.98 11.93
C ALA A 67 -15.77 -19.51 10.95
N ASP A 68 -15.41 -18.73 9.92
CA ASP A 68 -14.36 -19.02 8.93
C ASP A 68 -12.95 -18.63 9.41
N THR A 69 -12.80 -18.23 10.67
CA THR A 69 -11.50 -17.96 11.27
C THR A 69 -11.02 -19.24 11.96
N ASP A 70 -10.28 -20.07 11.23
CA ASP A 70 -9.58 -21.23 11.78
C ASP A 70 -8.78 -20.85 13.05
N PRO A 71 -8.50 -21.79 13.96
CA PRO A 71 -7.71 -21.56 15.16
C PRO A 71 -6.22 -21.42 14.82
N GLY A 72 -5.89 -20.40 14.04
CA GLY A 72 -4.60 -19.76 13.96
C GLY A 72 -4.81 -18.30 14.35
N PHE A 73 -3.99 -17.77 15.26
CA PHE A 73 -4.09 -16.38 15.66
C PHE A 73 -3.81 -15.45 14.45
N ASN A 74 -4.92 -15.04 13.80
CA ASN A 74 -5.15 -13.75 13.17
C ASN A 74 -4.81 -13.64 11.67
N SER A 75 -5.83 -13.30 10.88
CA SER A 75 -5.76 -12.42 9.69
C SER A 75 -4.54 -12.60 8.76
N ASN A 76 -4.61 -13.63 7.92
CA ASN A 76 -3.59 -14.03 6.95
C ASN A 76 -2.30 -14.65 7.53
N CYS A 77 -2.08 -14.73 8.84
CA CYS A 77 -0.94 -15.47 9.40
C CYS A 77 -1.24 -16.98 9.55
N GLY A 78 -0.20 -17.82 9.50
CA GLY A 78 -0.31 -19.27 9.68
C GLY A 78 -0.47 -19.71 11.14
N ALA A 79 -0.53 -21.02 11.38
CA ALA A 79 -0.55 -21.56 12.74
C ALA A 79 0.70 -21.16 13.53
N LEU A 80 0.54 -20.88 14.84
CA LEU A 80 1.62 -20.43 15.74
C LEU A 80 2.30 -19.11 15.32
N GLN A 81 1.61 -18.27 14.55
CA GLN A 81 2.07 -16.94 14.17
C GLN A 81 1.17 -15.88 14.77
N LEU A 82 1.71 -14.69 14.97
CA LEU A 82 0.99 -13.52 15.46
C LEU A 82 1.35 -12.30 14.61
N CYS A 83 0.37 -11.40 14.47
CA CYS A 83 0.53 -10.17 13.72
C CYS A 83 1.15 -9.10 14.63
N VAL A 84 2.40 -8.69 14.33
CA VAL A 84 3.14 -7.64 15.04
C VAL A 84 3.28 -6.39 14.18
N ASP A 85 3.34 -5.24 14.84
CA ASP A 85 3.77 -3.99 14.23
C ASP A 85 5.31 -3.92 14.26
N VAL A 86 5.92 -3.89 13.08
CA VAL A 86 7.37 -3.73 12.90
C VAL A 86 7.66 -2.44 12.13
N GLU A 87 8.95 -2.21 11.85
CA GLU A 87 9.37 -1.12 10.98
C GLU A 87 8.80 -1.31 9.55
N ALA A 88 8.50 -0.20 8.88
CA ALA A 88 7.96 -0.25 7.53
C ALA A 88 8.98 -0.83 6.53
N PRO A 89 8.51 -1.46 5.43
CA PRO A 89 9.38 -1.99 4.38
C PRO A 89 10.36 -0.94 3.83
N ASN A 90 11.46 -1.43 3.24
CA ASN A 90 12.50 -0.60 2.64
C ASN A 90 13.09 0.42 3.63
N PHE A 91 13.62 -0.04 4.78
CA PHE A 91 14.23 0.81 5.82
C PHE A 91 13.29 1.91 6.35
N GLY A 92 12.01 1.61 6.46
CA GLY A 92 11.04 2.56 6.98
C GLY A 92 10.51 3.57 5.95
N PHE A 93 10.91 3.52 4.68
CA PHE A 93 10.48 4.51 3.68
C PHE A 93 9.12 4.21 3.03
N THR A 94 8.74 2.93 2.92
CA THR A 94 7.53 2.54 2.17
C THR A 94 6.36 2.29 3.13
N HIS A 95 5.58 3.33 3.41
CA HIS A 95 4.38 3.27 4.25
C HIS A 95 3.39 4.40 3.96
N PHE A 96 2.16 4.27 4.48
CA PHE A 96 1.05 5.21 4.28
C PHE A 96 0.61 5.92 5.57
N ASP A 97 1.45 5.93 6.61
CA ASP A 97 1.11 6.51 7.93
C ASP A 97 1.13 8.04 7.95
N ASN A 98 1.84 8.66 7.00
CA ASN A 98 1.93 10.11 6.85
C ASN A 98 1.98 10.51 5.38
N MET A 99 1.70 11.79 5.10
CA MET A 99 1.58 12.28 3.72
C MET A 99 2.88 12.15 2.93
N ALA A 100 4.03 12.48 3.53
CA ALA A 100 5.31 12.47 2.83
C ALA A 100 5.72 11.04 2.41
N ALA A 101 5.59 10.08 3.31
CA ALA A 101 5.87 8.67 3.04
C ALA A 101 4.85 8.05 2.10
N SER A 102 3.58 8.45 2.19
CA SER A 102 2.54 8.02 1.25
C SER A 102 2.87 8.49 -0.18
N MET A 103 3.23 9.77 -0.34
CA MET A 103 3.65 10.32 -1.63
C MET A 103 4.90 9.62 -2.16
N LEU A 104 5.88 9.29 -1.30
CA LEU A 104 7.07 8.53 -1.70
C LEU A 104 6.73 7.10 -2.14
N SER A 105 5.84 6.42 -1.42
CA SER A 105 5.39 5.06 -1.75
C SER A 105 4.60 5.03 -3.07
N ILE A 106 3.77 6.06 -3.32
CA ILE A 106 3.07 6.23 -4.58
C ILE A 106 4.05 6.58 -5.70
N PHE A 107 5.09 7.38 -5.43
CA PHE A 107 6.14 7.65 -6.40
C PHE A 107 6.90 6.37 -6.78
N GLN A 108 7.24 5.51 -5.83
CA GLN A 108 7.84 4.19 -6.10
C GLN A 108 6.92 3.34 -6.99
N ALA A 109 5.62 3.27 -6.66
CA ALA A 109 4.64 2.57 -7.47
C ALA A 109 4.51 3.18 -8.89
N PHE A 110 4.50 4.51 -8.97
CA PHE A 110 4.43 5.27 -10.22
C PHE A 110 5.65 5.04 -11.10
N THR A 111 6.86 4.97 -10.56
CA THR A 111 8.09 4.67 -11.32
C THR A 111 8.24 3.20 -11.67
N ALA A 112 7.22 2.37 -11.38
CA ALA A 112 7.25 0.91 -11.51
C ALA A 112 8.39 0.26 -10.70
N ASP A 113 8.90 0.94 -9.67
CA ASP A 113 9.95 0.41 -8.80
C ASP A 113 9.32 -0.37 -7.65
N SER A 114 9.51 -1.69 -7.65
CA SER A 114 8.91 -2.61 -6.68
C SER A 114 7.38 -2.53 -6.52
N GLN A 115 6.67 -1.95 -7.51
CA GLN A 115 5.23 -1.69 -7.45
C GLN A 115 4.37 -2.91 -7.07
N TYR A 116 4.72 -4.09 -7.57
CA TYR A 116 4.00 -5.32 -7.29
C TYR A 116 4.17 -5.73 -5.82
N THR A 117 5.36 -5.56 -5.25
CA THR A 117 5.62 -5.86 -3.84
C THR A 117 4.77 -4.97 -2.93
N ILE A 118 4.69 -3.67 -3.23
CA ILE A 118 3.87 -2.70 -2.47
C ILE A 118 2.38 -3.02 -2.63
N MET A 119 1.93 -3.35 -3.85
CA MET A 119 0.55 -3.78 -4.10
C MET A 119 0.19 -5.05 -3.34
N TRP A 120 1.04 -6.08 -3.39
CA TRP A 120 0.83 -7.34 -2.66
C TRP A 120 0.80 -7.13 -1.14
N ALA A 121 1.67 -6.26 -0.63
CA ALA A 121 1.65 -5.83 0.76
C ALA A 121 0.33 -5.17 1.17
N SER A 122 -0.15 -4.21 0.37
CA SER A 122 -1.45 -3.56 0.57
C SER A 122 -2.61 -4.55 0.53
N LEU A 123 -2.58 -5.52 -0.41
CA LEU A 123 -3.61 -6.54 -0.56
C LEU A 123 -3.70 -7.49 0.64
N GLN A 124 -2.56 -7.98 1.12
CA GLN A 124 -2.51 -8.91 2.24
C GLN A 124 -2.85 -8.23 3.58
N SER A 125 -2.49 -6.96 3.70
CA SER A 125 -2.73 -6.17 4.90
C SER A 125 -4.19 -5.72 5.03
N GLU A 126 -4.89 -5.44 3.93
CA GLU A 126 -6.32 -5.10 3.93
C GLU A 126 -7.14 -5.95 2.92
N PRO A 127 -7.41 -7.23 3.23
CA PRO A 127 -8.09 -8.16 2.31
C PRO A 127 -9.56 -7.82 2.02
N VAL A 128 -10.17 -6.91 2.79
CA VAL A 128 -11.56 -6.48 2.56
C VAL A 128 -11.68 -5.65 1.28
N TYR A 129 -10.63 -4.94 0.90
CA TYR A 129 -10.63 -3.98 -0.20
C TYR A 129 -9.82 -4.45 -1.41
N VAL A 130 -9.61 -5.76 -1.59
CA VAL A 130 -8.77 -6.35 -2.65
C VAL A 130 -9.04 -5.75 -4.02
N GLY A 131 -10.31 -5.67 -4.44
CA GLY A 131 -10.68 -5.08 -5.73
C GLY A 131 -10.32 -3.60 -5.85
N LEU A 132 -10.57 -2.81 -4.80
CA LEU A 132 -10.23 -1.39 -4.78
C LEU A 132 -8.72 -1.17 -4.77
N THR A 133 -7.95 -2.01 -4.05
CA THR A 133 -6.49 -1.97 -4.03
C THR A 133 -5.91 -2.23 -5.42
N ILE A 134 -6.39 -3.26 -6.13
CA ILE A 134 -5.93 -3.53 -7.51
C ILE A 134 -6.23 -2.34 -8.42
N VAL A 135 -7.47 -1.82 -8.38
CA VAL A 135 -7.86 -0.66 -9.20
C VAL A 135 -7.01 0.57 -8.86
N PHE A 136 -6.74 0.82 -7.58
CA PHE A 136 -5.90 1.93 -7.11
C PHE A 136 -4.50 1.90 -7.74
N TYR A 137 -3.79 0.76 -7.67
CA TYR A 137 -2.46 0.64 -8.26
C TYR A 137 -2.49 0.63 -9.80
N LEU A 138 -3.54 0.08 -10.43
CA LEU A 138 -3.71 0.16 -11.89
C LEU A 138 -3.92 1.60 -12.38
N LEU A 139 -4.66 2.43 -11.63
CA LEU A 139 -4.83 3.85 -11.95
C LEU A 139 -3.50 4.61 -11.84
N ILE A 140 -2.69 4.31 -10.83
CA ILE A 140 -1.33 4.89 -10.69
C ILE A 140 -0.46 4.50 -11.88
N ALA A 141 -0.47 3.23 -12.29
CA ALA A 141 0.29 2.75 -13.45
C ALA A 141 -0.20 3.39 -14.76
N PHE A 142 -1.51 3.60 -14.91
CA PHE A 142 -2.09 4.28 -16.06
C PHE A 142 -1.63 5.75 -16.17
N LEU A 143 -1.52 6.45 -15.03
CA LEU A 143 -1.01 7.82 -14.99
C LEU A 143 0.44 7.93 -15.45
N LEU A 144 1.29 6.94 -15.15
CA LEU A 144 2.66 6.90 -15.70
C LEU A 144 2.62 6.84 -17.23
N GLY A 145 1.75 5.99 -17.79
CA GLY A 145 1.55 5.91 -19.24
C GLY A 145 1.14 7.25 -19.85
N GLN A 146 0.20 7.95 -19.22
CA GLN A 146 -0.25 9.27 -19.68
C GLN A 146 0.86 10.33 -19.52
N LEU A 147 1.68 10.26 -18.47
CA LEU A 147 2.85 11.14 -18.30
C LEU A 147 3.80 10.99 -19.49
N LEU A 148 4.21 9.76 -19.79
CA LEU A 148 5.18 9.49 -20.84
C LEU A 148 4.68 10.01 -22.19
N ILE A 149 3.43 9.72 -22.54
CA ILE A 149 2.82 10.20 -23.80
C ILE A 149 2.79 11.74 -23.84
N ASN A 150 2.36 12.39 -22.76
CA ASN A 150 2.27 13.84 -22.70
C ASN A 150 3.65 14.52 -22.73
N VAL A 151 4.67 13.91 -22.13
CA VAL A 151 6.07 14.40 -22.21
C VAL A 151 6.61 14.26 -23.63
N PHE A 152 6.38 13.13 -24.31
CA PHE A 152 6.78 12.97 -25.72
C PHE A 152 6.09 13.99 -26.64
N LEU A 153 4.78 14.20 -26.48
CA LEU A 153 4.03 15.19 -27.26
C LEU A 153 4.48 16.63 -27.01
N ALA A 154 4.96 16.94 -25.81
CA ALA A 154 5.38 18.29 -25.48
C ALA A 154 6.81 18.62 -25.94
N VAL A 155 7.62 17.60 -26.23
CA VAL A 155 8.98 17.74 -26.78
C VAL A 155 8.98 17.77 -28.31
N LEU A 156 7.97 17.19 -28.95
CA LEU A 156 7.79 17.12 -30.41
C LEU A 156 7.08 18.37 -30.96
#